data_AF-A0A4P7ZQX2-F1
#
_entry.id   AF-A0A4P7ZQX2-F1
#
_cell.length_a   1.000
_cell.length_b   1.000
_cell.length_c   1.000
_cell.angle_alpha   90.00
_cell.angle_beta   90.00
_cell.angle_gamma   90.00
#
_symmetry.space_group_name_H-M   'P 1'
#
loop_
_entity.id
_entity.type
_entity.pdbx_description
1 polymer ?
#
loop_
_entity_poly.entity_id
_entity_poly.type
_entity_poly.pdbx_seq_one_letter_code
_entity_poly.pdbx_strand_id
1 'polypeptide(L)'
;MLNRRPLHRTLTALIVLSAGAGSALAGQSLWSLETGVQSCIETSSAQACRQAEALVNSLKSNPAYGRSSHLCKEEISELEEVIKLLPMRDAVPTEVMASVSDVQLACLPYGF
;
A
#
# COMPACT_ATOMS: atom_id res chain seq x y z
N MET A 1 -68.90 -10.06 -16.36
CA MET A 1 -67.96 -11.21 -16.31
C MET A 1 -66.63 -10.71 -15.78
N LEU A 2 -66.12 -11.38 -14.72
CA LEU A 2 -64.72 -11.69 -14.39
C LEU A 2 -63.62 -10.62 -14.60
N ASN A 3 -62.61 -10.41 -13.76
CA ASN A 3 -62.25 -10.82 -12.40
C ASN A 3 -60.85 -10.20 -12.10
N ARG A 4 -60.51 -10.09 -10.81
CA ARG A 4 -59.16 -10.18 -10.21
C ARG A 4 -58.17 -8.99 -10.30
N ARG A 5 -57.96 -8.41 -9.11
CA ARG A 5 -56.74 -7.75 -8.57
C ARG A 5 -55.52 -8.72 -8.62
N PRO A 6 -54.40 -8.49 -7.91
CA PRO A 6 -53.63 -7.27 -7.52
C PRO A 6 -52.18 -7.35 -8.06
N LEU A 7 -51.28 -6.41 -7.74
CA LEU A 7 -49.98 -6.67 -7.11
C LEU A 7 -49.02 -5.45 -7.22
N HIS A 8 -48.50 -5.05 -6.04
CA HIS A 8 -47.12 -4.58 -5.77
C HIS A 8 -46.71 -3.22 -6.39
N ARG A 9 -46.63 -2.12 -5.64
CA ARG A 9 -45.64 -1.84 -4.56
C ARG A 9 -44.24 -2.35 -4.90
N THR A 10 -43.62 -1.76 -5.91
CA THR A 10 -42.18 -1.86 -6.15
C THR A 10 -41.51 -0.65 -5.49
N LEU A 11 -41.24 -0.78 -4.20
CA LEU A 11 -40.38 0.14 -3.46
C LEU A 11 -38.96 -0.37 -3.68
N THR A 12 -38.31 0.12 -4.73
CA THR A 12 -36.93 -0.25 -5.06
C THR A 12 -35.99 0.44 -4.09
N ALA A 13 -35.83 -0.14 -2.90
CA ALA A 13 -34.75 0.19 -1.99
C ALA A 13 -33.48 -0.48 -2.54
N LEU A 14 -32.74 0.24 -3.39
CA LEU A 14 -31.38 -0.14 -3.77
C LEU A 14 -30.48 0.21 -2.58
N ILE A 15 -30.36 -0.72 -1.63
CA ILE A 15 -29.31 -0.66 -0.62
C ILE A 15 -28.02 -1.02 -1.34
N VAL A 16 -27.28 0.00 -1.79
CA VAL A 16 -25.89 -0.18 -2.20
C VAL A 16 -25.08 -0.44 -0.92
N LEU A 17 -24.98 -1.71 -0.55
CA LEU A 17 -23.90 -2.19 0.33
C LEU A 17 -22.59 -2.09 -0.44
N SER A 18 -22.03 -0.88 -0.55
CA SER A 18 -20.61 -0.70 -0.87
C SER A 18 -19.81 -0.61 0.42
N ALA A 19 -19.83 -1.69 1.20
CA ALA A 19 -18.93 -1.94 2.31
C ALA A 19 -18.06 -3.13 1.92
N GLY A 20 -17.03 -2.87 1.11
CA GLY A 20 -16.13 -3.93 0.62
C GLY A 20 -14.95 -3.47 -0.23
N ALA A 21 -14.76 -2.16 -0.43
CA ALA A 21 -13.62 -1.61 -1.19
C ALA A 21 -12.48 -1.12 -0.28
N GLY A 22 -12.54 -1.40 1.03
CA GLY A 22 -11.55 -0.90 2.00
C GLY A 22 -10.33 -1.79 2.20
N SER A 23 -10.40 -3.08 1.84
CA SER A 23 -9.36 -4.05 2.20
C SER A 23 -8.47 -4.50 1.03
N ALA A 24 -8.86 -4.22 -0.22
CA ALA A 24 -8.05 -4.58 -1.39
C ALA A 24 -6.98 -3.53 -1.75
N LEU A 25 -7.15 -2.29 -1.29
CA LEU A 25 -6.21 -1.19 -1.52
C LEU A 25 -5.15 -1.03 -0.42
N ALA A 26 -5.30 -1.78 0.67
CA ALA A 26 -4.29 -1.92 1.69
C ALA A 26 -3.06 -2.61 1.07
N GLY A 27 -2.94 -3.94 1.05
CA GLY A 27 -1.68 -4.61 0.67
C GLY A 27 -1.05 -4.29 -0.70
N GLN A 28 -1.70 -3.52 -1.58
CA GLN A 28 -1.14 -3.03 -2.83
C GLN A 28 0.03 -2.06 -2.64
N SER A 29 0.01 -1.14 -1.66
CA SER A 29 1.09 -0.15 -1.53
C SER A 29 2.37 -0.78 -0.97
N LEU A 30 2.23 -1.69 0.00
CA LEU A 30 3.32 -2.49 0.57
C LEU A 30 3.92 -3.51 -0.42
N TRP A 31 3.10 -4.11 -1.28
CA TRP A 31 3.58 -5.03 -2.31
C TRP A 31 4.27 -4.30 -3.48
N SER A 32 3.74 -3.13 -3.86
CA SER A 32 4.37 -2.26 -4.86
C SER A 32 5.74 -1.77 -4.39
N LEU A 33 5.89 -1.49 -3.09
CA LEU A 33 7.16 -1.11 -2.47
C LEU A 33 8.25 -2.18 -2.69
N GLU A 34 7.97 -3.43 -2.33
CA GLU A 34 8.91 -4.55 -2.47
C GLU A 34 9.39 -4.71 -3.92
N THR A 35 8.45 -4.74 -4.86
CA THR A 35 8.75 -4.88 -6.28
C THR A 35 9.60 -3.69 -6.80
N GLY A 36 9.27 -2.47 -6.37
CA GLY A 36 9.99 -1.27 -6.78
C GLY A 36 11.42 -1.22 -6.23
N VAL A 37 11.61 -1.57 -4.96
CA VAL A 37 12.94 -1.63 -4.32
C VAL A 37 13.79 -2.74 -4.94
N GLN A 38 13.22 -3.93 -5.13
CA GLN A 38 13.90 -5.04 -5.81
C GLN A 38 14.37 -4.62 -7.22
N SER A 39 13.52 -3.91 -7.98
CA SER A 39 13.89 -3.41 -9.30
C SER A 39 15.04 -2.38 -9.26
N CYS A 40 15.05 -1.48 -8.27
CA CYS A 40 16.17 -0.56 -8.05
C CYS A 40 17.48 -1.32 -7.79
N ILE A 41 17.45 -2.31 -6.90
CA ILE A 41 18.62 -3.15 -6.55
C ILE A 41 19.13 -3.87 -7.80
N GLU A 42 18.27 -4.62 -8.49
CA GLU A 42 18.66 -5.48 -9.62
C GLU A 42 19.21 -4.69 -10.81
N THR A 43 18.58 -3.55 -11.12
CA THR A 43 18.96 -2.75 -12.30
C THR A 43 20.00 -1.71 -12.00
N SER A 44 20.13 -1.30 -10.73
CA SER A 44 20.93 -0.14 -10.29
C SER A 44 20.65 1.13 -11.10
N SER A 45 19.47 1.22 -11.74
CA SER A 45 19.15 2.31 -12.64
C SER A 45 18.60 3.49 -11.85
N ALA A 46 19.06 4.70 -12.19
CA ALA A 46 18.58 5.92 -11.53
C ALA A 46 17.06 6.09 -11.63
N GLN A 47 16.43 5.58 -12.70
CA GLN A 47 14.98 5.59 -12.85
C GLN A 47 14.28 4.65 -11.88
N ALA A 48 14.71 3.39 -11.77
CA ALA A 48 14.11 2.43 -10.87
C ALA A 48 14.25 2.87 -9.40
N CYS A 49 15.40 3.43 -9.03
CA CYS A 49 15.63 3.92 -7.66
C CYS A 49 14.78 5.15 -7.32
N ARG A 50 14.54 6.07 -8.27
CA ARG A 50 13.57 7.16 -8.08
C ARG A 50 12.14 6.64 -7.93
N GLN A 51 11.78 5.55 -8.61
CA GLN A 51 10.46 4.93 -8.44
C GLN A 51 10.32 4.30 -7.06
N ALA A 52 11.35 3.60 -6.58
CA ALA A 52 11.39 3.07 -5.21
C ALA A 52 11.24 4.18 -4.15
N GLU A 53 11.94 5.31 -4.33
CA GLU A 53 11.80 6.48 -3.45
C GLU A 53 10.38 7.07 -3.50
N ALA A 54 9.78 7.18 -4.68
CA ALA A 54 8.41 7.64 -4.84
C ALA A 54 7.39 6.72 -4.14
N LEU A 55 7.63 5.41 -4.17
CA LEU A 55 6.80 4.43 -3.46
C LEU A 55 6.88 4.61 -1.94
N VAL A 56 8.06 4.79 -1.36
CA VAL A 56 8.19 5.11 0.07
C VAL A 56 7.49 6.42 0.44
N ASN A 57 7.66 7.46 -0.37
CA ASN A 57 6.96 8.73 -0.17
C ASN A 57 5.43 8.59 -0.25
N SER A 58 4.94 7.66 -1.08
CA SER A 58 3.51 7.36 -1.16
C SER A 58 2.97 6.74 0.14
N LEU A 59 3.78 5.96 0.86
CA LEU A 59 3.42 5.42 2.17
C LEU A 59 3.22 6.55 3.17
N LYS A 60 4.13 7.54 3.21
CA LYS A 60 3.98 8.72 4.09
C LYS A 60 2.74 9.55 3.77
N SER A 61 2.29 9.52 2.52
CA SER A 61 1.08 10.21 2.06
C SER A 61 -0.20 9.37 2.22
N ASN A 62 -0.09 8.10 2.60
CA ASN A 62 -1.24 7.21 2.81
C ASN A 62 -2.02 7.66 4.06
N PRO A 63 -3.37 7.76 4.02
CA PRO A 63 -4.18 8.07 5.20
C PRO A 63 -3.95 7.14 6.41
N ALA A 64 -3.50 5.91 6.19
CA ALA A 64 -3.11 4.97 7.24
C ALA A 64 -1.90 5.45 8.05
N TYR A 65 -1.01 6.26 7.45
CA TYR A 65 0.18 6.79 8.12
C TYR A 65 -0.15 7.65 9.33
N GLY A 66 -1.19 8.50 9.27
CA GLY A 66 -1.56 9.32 10.43
C GLY A 66 -1.89 8.49 11.67
N ARG A 67 -2.58 7.35 11.48
CA ARG A 67 -3.08 6.45 12.54
C ARG A 67 -2.15 5.28 12.88
N SER A 68 -1.04 5.11 12.16
CA SER A 68 -0.12 4.00 12.40
C SER A 68 0.73 4.18 13.65
N SER A 69 1.29 3.08 14.14
CA SER A 69 2.22 3.08 15.28
C SER A 69 3.46 3.93 15.00
N HIS A 70 4.14 4.31 16.09
CA HIS A 70 5.47 4.90 16.01
C HIS A 70 6.43 4.00 15.22
N LEU A 71 6.44 2.70 15.52
CA LEU A 71 7.27 1.71 14.83
C LEU A 71 7.07 1.74 13.30
N CYS A 72 5.83 1.64 12.80
CA CYS A 72 5.59 1.70 11.35
C CYS A 72 6.11 3.00 10.72
N LYS A 73 6.00 4.14 11.42
CA LYS A 73 6.50 5.43 10.92
C LYS A 73 8.03 5.50 10.92
N GLU A 74 8.67 4.90 11.90
CA GLU A 74 10.12 4.77 11.99
C GLU A 74 10.64 3.90 10.85
N GLU A 75 10.11 2.68 10.68
CA GLU A 75 10.52 1.78 9.59
C GLU A 75 10.38 2.44 8.21
N ILE A 76 9.29 3.16 7.95
CA ILE A 76 9.10 3.90 6.68
C ILE A 76 10.17 4.98 6.51
N SER A 77 10.59 5.63 7.60
CA SER A 77 11.59 6.70 7.55
C SER A 77 13.02 6.15 7.39
N GLU A 78 13.33 5.06 8.08
CA GLU A 78 14.61 4.35 7.92
C GLU A 78 14.76 3.80 6.50
N LEU A 79 13.71 3.17 5.96
CA LEU A 79 13.72 2.70 4.57
C LEU A 79 13.89 3.86 3.57
N GLU A 80 13.32 5.04 3.83
CA GLU A 80 13.54 6.22 2.99
C GLU A 80 15.03 6.61 2.94
N GLU A 81 15.70 6.60 4.09
CA GLU A 81 17.13 6.89 4.17
C GLU A 81 17.95 5.84 3.42
N VAL A 82 17.64 4.55 3.61
CA VAL A 82 18.31 3.45 2.90
C VAL A 82 18.15 3.59 1.38
N ILE A 83 16.94 3.86 0.89
CA ILE A 83 16.69 4.01 -0.55
C ILE A 83 17.42 5.21 -1.15
N LYS A 84 17.53 6.33 -0.43
CA LYS A 84 18.30 7.49 -0.91
C LYS A 84 19.78 7.17 -1.08
N LEU A 85 20.31 6.21 -0.33
CA LEU A 85 21.69 5.77 -0.40
C LEU A 85 21.93 4.70 -1.48
N LEU A 86 20.89 3.97 -1.95
CA LEU A 86 21.00 2.93 -2.97
C LEU A 86 21.75 3.36 -4.25
N PRO A 87 21.47 4.54 -4.85
CA PRO A 87 22.17 4.97 -6.07
C PRO A 87 23.65 5.32 -5.84
N MET A 88 24.08 5.46 -4.57
CA MET A 88 25.39 5.98 -4.20
C MET A 88 26.33 4.91 -3.61
N ARG A 89 25.85 3.69 -3.30
CA ARG A 89 26.58 2.73 -2.45
C ARG A 89 26.40 1.26 -2.79
N ASP A 90 27.36 0.45 -2.30
CA ASP A 90 27.28 -1.00 -2.05
C ASP A 90 26.25 -1.32 -0.93
N ALA A 91 25.03 -0.81 -1.02
CA ALA A 91 23.98 -1.24 -0.10
C ALA A 91 23.77 -2.74 -0.31
N VAL A 92 23.91 -3.54 0.75
CA VAL A 92 23.78 -4.99 0.65
C VAL A 92 22.32 -5.30 0.32
N PRO A 93 22.01 -5.92 -0.84
CA PRO A 93 20.63 -6.21 -1.26
C PRO A 93 19.78 -6.83 -0.16
N THR A 94 20.38 -7.74 0.61
CA THR A 94 19.73 -8.43 1.73
C THR A 94 19.30 -7.49 2.85
N GLU A 95 20.13 -6.52 3.22
CA GLU A 95 19.81 -5.56 4.29
C GLU A 95 18.69 -4.61 3.85
N VAL A 96 18.73 -4.19 2.58
CA VAL A 96 17.69 -3.33 2.00
C VAL A 96 16.35 -4.05 1.97
N MET A 97 16.34 -5.31 1.54
CA MET A 97 15.11 -6.11 1.52
C MET A 97 14.63 -6.51 2.93
N ALA A 98 15.54 -6.60 3.92
CA ALA A 98 15.15 -6.72 5.32
C ALA A 98 14.38 -5.48 5.79
N SER A 99 14.88 -4.27 5.52
CA SER A 99 14.16 -3.03 5.84
C SER A 99 12.79 -2.93 5.15
N VAL A 100 12.66 -3.43 3.92
CA VAL A 100 11.34 -3.55 3.25
C VAL A 100 10.41 -4.48 4.04
N SER A 101 10.89 -5.64 4.47
CA SER A 101 10.11 -6.58 5.28
C SER A 101 9.70 -5.98 6.63
N ASP A 102 10.58 -5.21 7.28
CA ASP A 102 10.30 -4.56 8.56
C ASP A 102 9.16 -3.53 8.40
N VAL A 103 9.19 -2.72 7.33
CA VAL A 103 8.06 -1.86 6.95
C VAL A 103 6.79 -2.66 6.73
N GLN A 104 6.84 -3.76 5.98
CA GLN A 104 5.65 -4.57 5.72
C GLN A 104 5.05 -5.12 7.02
N LEU A 105 5.86 -5.71 7.89
CA LEU A 105 5.41 -6.28 9.16
C LEU A 105 4.85 -5.21 10.10
N ALA A 106 5.54 -4.08 10.23
CA ALA A 106 5.11 -3.00 11.11
C ALA A 106 3.84 -2.30 10.60
N CYS A 107 3.65 -2.19 9.28
CA CYS A 107 2.60 -1.38 8.68
C CYS A 107 1.35 -2.17 8.23
N LEU A 108 1.46 -3.48 7.98
CA LEU A 108 0.35 -4.33 7.55
C LEU A 108 -0.93 -4.20 8.41
N PRO A 109 -0.86 -4.13 9.76
CA PRO A 109 -2.07 -4.01 10.59
C PRO A 109 -2.89 -2.74 10.35
N TYR A 110 -2.30 -1.70 9.76
CA TYR A 110 -2.95 -0.41 9.54
C TYR A 110 -3.67 -0.30 8.19
N GLY A 111 -3.55 -1.35 7.37
CA GLY A 111 -4.14 -1.41 6.04
C GLY A 111 -3.44 -0.49 5.05
N PHE A 112 -2.11 -0.41 5.13
CA PHE A 112 -1.28 0.19 4.09
C PHE A 112 -1.31 -0.64 2.84
#